data_AF-A0A2E0QT33-F1
#
_entry.id   AF-A0A2E0QT33-F1
#
_cell.length_a   1.000
_cell.length_b   1.000
_cell.length_c   1.000
_cell.angle_alpha   90.00
_cell.angle_beta   90.00
_cell.angle_gamma   90.00
#
_symmetry.space_group_name_H-M   'P 1'
#
loop_
_entity.id
_entity.type
_entity.pdbx_description
1 polymer ?
#
loop_
_entity_poly.entity_id
_entity_poly.type
_entity_poly.pdbx_seq_one_letter_code
_entity_poly.pdbx_strand_id
1 'polypeptide(L)'
;MIFRIFVLMLLLGSLAQRSAHAEALQTDLPVETAEESKKTPTEDLPHELRPLIDTLDQASLQEAFRLLTKDYINHQQLDPLEVNRAALQGMLNRLEFGAMLLTEKWRSEQNSPFEFHHARIHPEIGYVRFGRFNQAGVDSFDAALEEFSVKNSVK
;
A
#
# COMPACT_ATOMS: atom_id res chain seq x y z
N MET A 1 -4.88 43.02 31.22
CA MET A 1 -4.50 42.01 32.25
C MET A 1 -5.14 42.42 33.57
N ILE A 2 -5.48 41.49 34.48
CA ILE A 2 -6.53 41.62 35.55
C ILE A 2 -7.93 41.47 34.92
N PHE A 3 -8.92 40.67 35.36
CA PHE A 3 -9.09 39.57 36.37
C PHE A 3 -10.20 38.61 35.80
N ARG A 4 -10.67 37.46 36.33
CA ARG A 4 -10.72 36.76 37.66
C ARG A 4 -10.21 35.28 37.49
N ILE A 5 -10.02 34.37 38.47
CA ILE A 5 -10.60 34.01 39.80
C ILE A 5 -11.88 33.14 39.69
N PHE A 6 -11.74 31.79 39.72
CA PHE A 6 -11.94 30.85 40.88
C PHE A 6 -13.44 30.48 41.11
N VAL A 7 -13.86 29.34 41.68
CA VAL A 7 -13.27 28.42 42.67
C VAL A 7 -13.57 26.94 42.33
N LEU A 8 -12.66 26.02 42.66
CA LEU A 8 -12.86 24.55 42.71
C LEU A 8 -13.34 24.14 44.12
N MET A 9 -14.37 23.30 44.25
CA MET A 9 -14.65 22.60 45.51
C MET A 9 -15.16 21.16 45.27
N LEU A 10 -14.77 20.25 46.17
CA LEU A 10 -14.78 18.80 46.01
C LEU A 10 -14.95 18.21 47.42
N LEU A 11 -15.94 17.34 47.68
CA LEU A 11 -15.85 16.29 48.72
C LEU A 11 -17.01 15.26 48.71
N LEU A 12 -16.63 13.99 48.87
CA LEU A 12 -17.32 12.86 49.54
C LEU A 12 -18.72 12.39 49.09
N GLY A 13 -18.97 11.08 49.29
CA GLY A 13 -20.25 10.39 49.11
C GLY A 13 -20.28 9.09 49.94
N SER A 14 -21.35 8.28 49.87
CA SER A 14 -21.40 6.97 50.54
C SER A 14 -22.38 5.94 49.92
N LEU A 15 -21.82 4.75 49.69
CA LEU A 15 -22.31 3.36 49.70
C LEU A 15 -23.80 2.97 49.90
N ALA A 16 -24.13 1.78 49.36
CA ALA A 16 -25.28 0.87 49.65
C ALA A 16 -26.62 1.17 48.90
N GLN A 17 -27.51 0.20 48.56
CA GLN A 17 -27.59 -1.24 48.90
C GLN A 17 -28.44 -2.08 47.88
N ARG A 18 -28.15 -3.39 47.74
CA ARG A 18 -29.05 -4.55 47.42
C ARG A 18 -29.81 -4.70 46.06
N SER A 19 -29.29 -5.61 45.23
CA SER A 19 -29.88 -6.89 44.72
C SER A 19 -31.39 -7.07 44.38
N ALA A 20 -31.66 -7.68 43.22
CA ALA A 20 -32.42 -8.95 43.08
C ALA A 20 -32.18 -9.61 41.69
N HIS A 21 -32.26 -10.95 41.61
CA HIS A 21 -32.38 -11.70 40.34
C HIS A 21 -33.86 -11.94 40.01
N ALA A 22 -34.19 -11.99 38.71
CA ALA A 22 -35.34 -12.74 38.20
C ALA A 22 -35.04 -13.19 36.76
N GLU A 23 -35.13 -14.49 36.50
CA GLU A 23 -34.95 -15.11 35.18
C GLU A 23 -36.30 -15.68 34.73
N ALA A 24 -36.67 -15.48 33.46
CA ALA A 24 -37.89 -16.03 32.88
C ALA A 24 -37.67 -16.34 31.39
N LEU A 25 -37.80 -17.62 31.03
CA LEU A 25 -37.84 -18.11 29.65
C LEU A 25 -39.27 -17.94 29.05
N GLN A 26 -39.40 -18.35 27.78
CA GLN A 26 -40.63 -18.54 26.98
C GLN A 26 -41.04 -17.31 26.14
N THR A 27 -41.35 -17.42 24.83
CA THR A 27 -41.32 -18.60 23.92
C THR A 27 -41.18 -18.19 22.45
N ASP A 28 -40.77 -19.15 21.61
CA ASP A 28 -40.98 -19.35 20.16
C ASP A 28 -42.00 -18.41 19.46
N LEU A 29 -41.71 -17.70 18.35
CA LEU A 29 -41.36 -18.07 16.95
C LEU A 29 -42.48 -17.52 16.02
N PRO A 30 -42.28 -17.36 14.70
CA PRO A 30 -41.04 -17.20 13.93
C PRO A 30 -40.99 -15.84 13.20
N VAL A 31 -39.80 -15.27 12.99
CA VAL A 31 -39.60 -14.22 11.98
C VAL A 31 -38.86 -14.81 10.78
N GLU A 32 -39.49 -14.60 9.63
CA GLU A 32 -39.10 -14.94 8.26
C GLU A 32 -37.58 -14.89 7.98
N THR A 33 -37.07 -15.96 7.35
CA THR A 33 -35.67 -16.08 6.93
C THR A 33 -35.36 -15.14 5.76
N ALA A 34 -35.14 -13.87 6.05
CA ALA A 34 -34.36 -13.00 5.18
C ALA A 34 -32.89 -13.47 5.23
N GLU A 35 -32.45 -14.25 4.24
CA GLU A 35 -31.02 -14.47 4.01
C GLU A 35 -30.39 -13.14 3.57
N GLU A 36 -29.98 -12.32 4.54
CA GLU A 36 -29.10 -11.18 4.30
C GLU A 36 -27.75 -11.71 3.85
N SER A 37 -27.65 -11.96 2.54
CA SER A 37 -26.45 -12.40 1.85
C SER A 37 -25.39 -11.30 1.95
N LYS A 38 -24.66 -11.35 3.07
CA LYS A 38 -23.58 -10.45 3.44
C LYS A 38 -22.41 -10.67 2.50
N LYS A 39 -22.54 -10.17 1.27
CA LYS A 39 -21.49 -10.15 0.27
C LYS A 39 -20.32 -9.36 0.83
N THR A 40 -19.29 -10.09 1.25
CA THR A 40 -17.93 -9.57 1.45
C THR A 40 -17.59 -8.66 0.27
N PRO A 41 -16.94 -7.51 0.50
CA PRO A 41 -16.40 -6.71 -0.60
C PRO A 41 -15.49 -7.58 -1.47
N THR A 42 -15.94 -7.90 -2.68
CA THR A 42 -15.13 -8.64 -3.64
C THR A 42 -13.94 -7.76 -4.03
N GLU A 43 -12.75 -8.34 -4.10
CA GLU A 43 -11.57 -7.64 -4.60
C GLU A 43 -11.75 -7.19 -6.05
N ASP A 44 -10.90 -6.24 -6.43
CA ASP A 44 -11.03 -5.43 -7.63
C ASP A 44 -11.10 -6.27 -8.93
N LEU A 45 -11.98 -5.91 -9.87
CA LEU A 45 -12.15 -6.58 -11.17
C LEU A 45 -11.41 -5.95 -12.40
N PRO A 46 -10.20 -5.33 -12.33
CA PRO A 46 -9.49 -4.80 -13.50
C PRO A 46 -9.07 -5.81 -14.58
N HIS A 47 -9.37 -7.10 -14.42
CA HIS A 47 -8.94 -8.15 -15.35
C HIS A 47 -9.99 -8.51 -16.41
N GLU A 48 -11.29 -8.48 -16.09
CA GLU A 48 -12.35 -8.90 -17.03
C GLU A 48 -12.56 -7.90 -18.19
N LEU A 49 -12.25 -6.62 -17.97
CA LEU A 49 -12.42 -5.57 -18.99
C LEU A 49 -11.27 -5.51 -20.03
N ARG A 50 -10.08 -6.03 -19.71
CA ARG A 50 -8.89 -5.91 -20.58
C ARG A 50 -9.11 -6.57 -21.96
N PRO A 51 -9.62 -7.82 -22.06
CA PRO A 51 -9.81 -8.48 -23.35
C PRO A 51 -10.84 -7.78 -24.24
N LEU A 52 -11.83 -7.08 -23.66
CA LEU A 52 -12.80 -6.31 -24.42
C LEU A 52 -12.15 -5.03 -24.97
N ILE A 53 -11.44 -4.29 -24.13
CA ILE A 53 -10.75 -3.04 -24.51
C ILE A 53 -9.70 -3.30 -25.61
N ASP A 54 -8.93 -4.39 -25.50
CA ASP A 54 -7.90 -4.76 -26.48
C ASP A 54 -8.46 -5.23 -27.85
N THR A 55 -9.79 -5.40 -27.99
CA THR A 55 -10.45 -5.61 -29.31
C THR A 55 -10.99 -4.35 -29.97
N LEU A 56 -10.95 -3.20 -29.29
CA LEU A 56 -11.44 -1.93 -29.84
C LEU A 56 -10.44 -1.34 -30.83
N ASP A 57 -10.94 -0.93 -32.01
CA ASP A 57 -10.16 -0.12 -32.93
C ASP A 57 -10.11 1.35 -32.47
N GLN A 58 -9.27 2.16 -33.12
CA GLN A 58 -9.11 3.57 -32.76
C GLN A 58 -10.42 4.37 -32.86
N ALA A 59 -11.30 4.04 -33.82
CA ALA A 59 -12.59 4.74 -33.95
C ALA A 59 -13.54 4.40 -32.80
N SER A 60 -13.69 3.11 -32.48
CA SER A 60 -14.53 2.62 -31.37
C SER A 60 -14.04 3.14 -30.02
N LEU A 61 -12.72 3.20 -29.81
CA LEU A 61 -12.12 3.72 -28.59
C LEU A 61 -12.41 5.22 -28.39
N GLN A 62 -12.29 6.04 -29.46
CA GLN A 62 -12.64 7.47 -29.41
C GLN A 62 -14.14 7.70 -29.15
N GLU A 63 -15.01 6.90 -29.77
CA GLU A 63 -16.46 7.00 -29.56
C GLU A 63 -16.85 6.58 -28.12
N ALA A 64 -16.20 5.55 -27.56
CA ALA A 64 -16.36 5.16 -26.17
C ALA A 64 -15.95 6.29 -25.20
N PHE A 65 -14.80 6.94 -25.43
CA PHE A 65 -14.41 8.14 -24.66
C PHE A 65 -15.42 9.28 -24.82
N ARG A 66 -15.96 9.52 -26.02
CA ARG A 66 -16.97 10.55 -26.28
C ARG A 66 -18.27 10.29 -25.50
N LEU A 67 -18.74 9.05 -25.47
CA LEU A 67 -19.93 8.65 -24.73
C LEU A 67 -19.72 8.76 -23.21
N LEU A 68 -18.65 8.19 -22.68
CA LEU A 68 -18.31 8.28 -21.25
C LEU A 68 -18.22 9.73 -20.78
N THR A 69 -17.51 10.57 -21.53
CA THR A 69 -17.32 11.99 -21.19
C THR A 69 -18.61 12.80 -21.23
N LYS A 70 -19.61 12.41 -22.05
CA LYS A 70 -20.84 13.18 -22.31
C LYS A 70 -22.06 12.67 -21.55
N ASP A 71 -22.12 11.40 -21.19
CA ASP A 71 -23.26 10.77 -20.49
C ASP A 71 -22.97 10.37 -19.03
N TYR A 72 -21.71 10.12 -18.66
CA TYR A 72 -21.36 9.50 -17.36
C TYR A 72 -20.38 10.30 -16.50
N ILE A 73 -19.47 11.06 -17.10
CA ILE A 73 -18.47 11.84 -16.36
C ILE A 73 -18.94 13.29 -16.24
N ASN A 74 -18.91 13.84 -15.03
CA ASN A 74 -19.12 15.28 -14.83
C ASN A 74 -17.94 16.05 -15.46
N HIS A 75 -18.21 16.82 -16.52
CA HIS A 75 -17.20 17.61 -17.24
C HIS A 75 -16.34 18.52 -16.34
N GLN A 76 -16.85 18.97 -15.18
CA GLN A 76 -16.10 19.81 -14.24
C GLN A 76 -15.12 19.03 -13.36
N GLN A 77 -15.16 17.70 -13.37
CA GLN A 77 -14.29 16.81 -12.59
C GLN A 77 -13.23 16.12 -13.45
N LEU A 78 -13.38 16.11 -14.78
CA LEU A 78 -12.42 15.52 -15.72
C LEU A 78 -11.38 16.56 -16.19
N ASP A 79 -10.58 17.06 -15.26
CA ASP A 79 -9.39 17.84 -15.55
C ASP A 79 -8.43 17.00 -16.45
N PRO A 80 -7.85 17.56 -17.53
CA PRO A 80 -6.73 16.94 -18.24
C PRO A 80 -5.62 16.38 -17.34
N LEU A 81 -5.37 16.94 -16.15
CA LEU A 81 -4.48 16.38 -15.14
C LEU A 81 -4.92 14.98 -14.69
N GLU A 82 -6.20 14.80 -14.36
CA GLU A 82 -6.74 13.51 -13.89
C GLU A 82 -6.83 12.48 -15.02
N VAL A 83 -7.10 12.93 -16.26
CA VAL A 83 -6.95 12.06 -17.46
C VAL A 83 -5.52 11.55 -17.58
N ASN A 84 -4.51 12.42 -17.40
CA ASN A 84 -3.10 12.02 -17.43
C ASN A 84 -2.71 11.09 -16.27
N ARG A 85 -3.27 11.29 -15.06
CA ARG A 85 -3.07 10.35 -13.94
C ARG A 85 -3.66 8.97 -14.23
N ALA A 86 -4.91 8.92 -14.69
CA ALA A 86 -5.59 7.67 -15.03
C ALA A 86 -4.85 6.91 -16.15
N ALA A 87 -4.37 7.63 -17.17
CA ALA A 87 -3.53 7.05 -18.22
C ALA A 87 -2.21 6.49 -17.67
N LEU A 88 -1.51 7.21 -16.80
CA LEU A 88 -0.27 6.74 -16.16
C LEU A 88 -0.51 5.50 -15.29
N GLN A 89 -1.57 5.50 -14.46
CA GLN A 89 -1.95 4.36 -13.65
C GLN A 89 -2.32 3.14 -14.53
N GLY A 90 -3.06 3.36 -15.62
CA GLY A 90 -3.37 2.33 -16.60
C GLY A 90 -2.13 1.72 -17.26
N MET A 91 -1.14 2.55 -17.65
CA MET A 91 0.12 2.07 -18.21
C MET A 91 0.94 1.25 -17.19
N LEU A 92 1.04 1.71 -15.94
CA LEU A 92 1.72 0.97 -14.87
C LEU A 92 1.04 -0.37 -14.58
N ASN A 93 -0.30 -0.39 -14.53
CA ASN A 93 -1.09 -1.61 -14.34
C ASN A 93 -0.97 -2.61 -15.50
N ARG A 94 -0.61 -2.17 -16.72
CA ARG A 94 -0.31 -3.04 -17.87
C ARG A 94 1.15 -3.53 -17.92
N LEU A 95 2.06 -2.93 -17.15
CA LEU A 95 3.48 -3.31 -17.12
C LEU A 95 3.79 -4.45 -16.12
N GLU A 96 2.86 -4.75 -15.21
CA GLU A 96 2.84 -5.81 -14.18
C GLU A 96 4.07 -5.88 -13.24
N PHE A 97 5.28 -6.06 -13.78
CA PHE A 97 6.55 -6.06 -13.05
C PHE A 97 7.64 -5.15 -13.69
N GLY A 98 7.34 -4.44 -14.78
CA GLY A 98 8.32 -3.66 -15.54
C GLY A 98 8.67 -2.27 -15.00
N ALA A 99 7.79 -1.61 -14.24
CA ALA A 99 8.04 -0.28 -13.68
C ALA A 99 7.17 0.02 -12.44
N MET A 100 7.69 0.82 -11.51
CA MET A 100 6.97 1.27 -10.31
C MET A 100 7.38 2.71 -9.94
N LEU A 101 6.42 3.49 -9.43
CA LEU A 101 6.69 4.83 -8.89
C LEU A 101 7.28 4.71 -7.48
N LEU A 102 8.59 4.86 -7.36
CA LEU A 102 9.29 4.83 -6.07
C LEU A 102 9.23 6.19 -5.37
N THR A 103 8.80 6.20 -4.11
CA THR A 103 8.92 7.39 -3.25
C THR A 103 10.30 7.43 -2.58
N GLU A 104 10.78 8.62 -2.20
CA GLU A 104 12.05 8.76 -1.47
C GLU A 104 12.01 8.07 -0.10
N LYS A 105 10.82 7.98 0.52
CA LYS A 105 10.59 7.15 1.71
C LYS A 105 10.87 5.67 1.41
N TRP A 106 10.25 5.11 0.38
CA TRP A 106 10.44 3.69 0.02
C TRP A 106 11.89 3.40 -0.37
N ARG A 107 12.53 4.30 -1.15
CA ARG A 107 13.98 4.25 -1.45
C ARG A 107 14.81 4.25 -0.17
N SER A 108 14.46 5.07 0.82
CA SER A 108 15.15 5.12 2.11
C SER A 108 14.98 3.81 2.89
N GLU A 109 13.76 3.26 2.93
CA GLU A 109 13.40 2.01 3.63
C GLU A 109 14.06 0.75 3.03
N GLN A 110 14.41 0.75 1.74
CA GLN A 110 15.21 -0.33 1.11
C GLN A 110 16.71 -0.29 1.48
N ASN A 111 17.21 0.78 2.10
CA ASN A 111 18.58 0.79 2.61
C ASN A 111 18.67 0.02 3.93
N SER A 112 19.60 -0.92 4.02
CA SER A 112 19.98 -1.53 5.28
C SER A 112 20.57 -0.46 6.21
N PRO A 113 20.29 -0.50 7.54
CA PRO A 113 20.88 0.42 8.51
C PRO A 113 22.36 0.09 8.82
N PHE A 114 22.87 -1.02 8.30
CA PHE A 114 24.28 -1.41 8.36
C PHE A 114 25.02 -0.87 7.13
N GLU A 115 26.32 -0.61 7.27
CA GLU A 115 27.19 -0.19 6.15
C GLU A 115 27.48 -1.35 5.17
N PHE A 116 28.16 -1.05 4.06
CA PHE A 116 28.66 -2.09 3.16
C PHE A 116 29.71 -2.95 3.88
N HIS A 117 29.60 -4.27 3.75
CA HIS A 117 30.51 -5.21 4.41
C HIS A 117 30.81 -6.40 3.50
N HIS A 118 32.08 -6.58 3.13
CA HIS A 118 32.57 -7.78 2.47
C HIS A 118 33.53 -8.56 3.37
N ALA A 119 33.55 -9.89 3.23
CA ALA A 119 34.48 -10.76 3.94
C ALA A 119 34.72 -12.06 3.15
N ARG A 120 35.96 -12.53 3.10
CA ARG A 120 36.29 -13.85 2.54
C ARG A 120 36.12 -14.94 3.59
N ILE A 121 35.23 -15.90 3.34
CA ILE A 121 34.94 -17.03 4.25
C ILE A 121 35.79 -18.26 3.87
N HIS A 122 35.98 -18.49 2.57
CA HIS A 122 36.84 -19.54 2.01
C HIS A 122 37.64 -18.95 0.83
N PRO A 123 38.79 -19.51 0.39
CA PRO A 123 39.49 -19.03 -0.81
C PRO A 123 38.58 -18.84 -2.04
N GLU A 124 37.56 -19.70 -2.18
CA GLU A 124 36.58 -19.67 -3.28
C GLU A 124 35.25 -18.97 -2.91
N ILE A 125 35.04 -18.58 -1.65
CA ILE A 125 33.75 -18.05 -1.16
C ILE A 125 33.94 -16.69 -0.48
N GLY A 126 33.54 -15.64 -1.19
CA GLY A 126 33.31 -14.31 -0.64
C GLY A 126 31.87 -14.13 -0.17
N TYR A 127 31.69 -13.42 0.94
CA TYR A 127 30.42 -12.87 1.40
C TYR A 127 30.41 -11.37 1.18
N VAL A 128 29.29 -10.84 0.67
CA VAL A 128 29.05 -9.40 0.51
C VAL A 128 27.68 -9.07 1.09
N ARG A 129 27.60 -7.97 1.81
CA ARG A 129 26.36 -7.35 2.27
C ARG A 129 26.32 -5.90 1.82
N PHE A 130 25.33 -5.55 1.01
CA PHE A 130 25.02 -4.16 0.71
C PHE A 130 24.41 -3.48 1.93
N GLY A 131 24.94 -2.30 2.25
CA GLY A 131 24.33 -1.39 3.21
C GLY A 131 23.31 -0.49 2.54
N ARG A 132 23.78 0.37 1.63
CA ARG A 132 22.95 1.35 0.92
C ARG A 132 23.04 1.11 -0.59
N PHE A 133 21.92 1.24 -1.28
CA PHE A 133 21.85 1.11 -2.74
C PHE A 133 22.08 2.49 -3.39
N ASN A 134 23.33 2.91 -3.42
CA ASN A 134 23.80 4.17 -4.01
C ASN A 134 25.16 3.97 -4.69
N GLN A 135 25.68 4.99 -5.39
CA GLN A 135 26.93 4.89 -6.15
C GLN A 135 28.11 4.38 -5.30
N ALA A 136 28.34 4.96 -4.12
CA ALA A 136 29.42 4.53 -3.22
C ALA A 136 29.30 3.06 -2.78
N GLY A 137 28.08 2.52 -2.68
CA GLY A 137 27.82 1.09 -2.42
C GLY A 137 28.12 0.18 -3.61
N VAL A 138 28.03 0.69 -4.84
CA VAL A 138 28.46 0.00 -6.07
C VAL A 138 29.99 0.08 -6.19
N ASP A 139 30.59 1.25 -6.00
CA ASP A 139 32.04 1.45 -6.02
C ASP A 139 32.75 0.52 -5.00
N SER A 140 32.15 0.36 -3.81
CA SER A 140 32.62 -0.57 -2.77
C SER A 140 32.47 -2.04 -3.15
N PHE A 141 31.43 -2.38 -3.94
CA PHE A 141 31.18 -3.74 -4.41
C PHE A 141 32.17 -4.16 -5.49
N ASP A 142 32.42 -3.30 -6.47
CA ASP A 142 33.37 -3.57 -7.54
C ASP A 142 34.80 -3.75 -6.98
N ALA A 143 35.19 -2.92 -6.00
CA ALA A 143 36.45 -3.08 -5.27
C ALA A 143 36.53 -4.41 -4.48
N ALA A 144 35.44 -4.84 -3.84
CA ALA A 144 35.38 -6.14 -3.15
C ALA A 144 35.47 -7.34 -4.13
N LEU A 145 34.86 -7.22 -5.32
CA LEU A 145 34.99 -8.23 -6.38
C LEU A 145 36.43 -8.28 -6.94
N GLU A 146 37.10 -7.14 -7.10
CA GLU A 146 38.50 -7.10 -7.52
C GLU A 146 39.42 -7.74 -6.46
N GLU A 147 39.26 -7.41 -5.18
CA GLU A 147 40.01 -8.05 -4.08
C GLU A 147 39.84 -9.58 -4.10
N PHE A 148 38.60 -10.05 -4.33
CA PHE A 148 38.31 -11.47 -4.41
C PHE A 148 38.86 -12.15 -5.67
N SER A 149 38.96 -11.43 -6.80
CA SER A 149 39.57 -11.94 -8.04
C SER A 149 41.10 -12.08 -7.90
N VAL A 150 41.78 -11.01 -7.48
CA VAL A 150 43.25 -10.94 -7.41
C VAL A 150 43.83 -12.04 -6.51
N LYS A 151 43.20 -12.29 -5.36
CA LYS A 151 43.71 -13.26 -4.37
C LYS A 151 43.55 -14.74 -4.78
N ASN A 152 42.91 -15.03 -5.90
CA ASN A 152 42.76 -16.39 -6.45
C ASN A 152 43.83 -16.73 -7.51
N SER A 153 44.77 -15.82 -7.78
CA SER A 153 45.83 -16.00 -8.79
C SER A 153 47.14 -16.61 -8.26
N VAL A 154 47.14 -17.21 -7.06
CA VAL A 154 48.31 -17.88 -6.47
C VAL A 154 48.27 -19.38 -6.80
N LYS A 155 49.36 -19.89 -7.35
CA LYS A 155 49.58 -21.31 -7.73
C LYS A 155 49.81 -22.20 -6.51
#